data_AF-A0A2Y9GEV0-F1
#
_entry.id   AF-A0A2Y9GEV0-F1
#
_cell.length_a   1.000
_cell.length_b   1.000
_cell.length_c   1.000
_cell.angle_alpha   90.00
_cell.angle_beta   90.00
_cell.angle_gamma   90.00
#
_symmetry.space_group_name_H-M   'P 1'
#
loop_
_entity.id
_entity.type
_entity.pdbx_description
1 polymer ?
#
loop_
_entity_poly.entity_id
_entity_poly.type
_entity_poly.pdbx_seq_one_letter_code
_entity_poly.pdbx_strand_id
1 'polypeptide(L)'
;MGMWSLWSLLLWEDAVPRPVVQVFIAVSGDAQPPKTCQVFLSCRAPNISDITYSWRREGTIDFGIEPSGLFTDGQVLRVSLGPGEKSVAYSCIVSNPVSWDLATVTPWESCHRKAAPGKSSYKDVLLVVVPISLLLTLAALLSAWHYYCSGKKQKDICIDRVAPETENPLV
;
A
#
# COMPACT_ATOMS: atom_id res chain seq x y z
N MET A 1 41.15 38.48 -16.71
CA MET A 1 39.89 38.11 -17.38
C MET A 1 39.16 36.90 -16.76
N GLY A 2 39.44 36.50 -15.50
CA GLY A 2 38.71 35.38 -14.87
C GLY A 2 37.49 35.78 -14.03
N MET A 3 37.47 37.02 -13.51
CA MET A 3 36.44 37.46 -12.56
C MET A 3 35.07 37.69 -13.23
N TRP A 4 35.06 38.26 -14.43
CA TRP A 4 33.80 38.57 -15.15
C TRP A 4 33.07 37.28 -15.57
N SER A 5 33.78 36.23 -15.97
CA SER A 5 33.20 34.94 -16.32
C SER A 5 32.59 34.20 -15.11
N LEU A 6 33.17 34.35 -13.91
CA LEU A 6 32.63 33.79 -12.67
C LEU A 6 31.36 34.53 -12.21
N TRP A 7 31.30 35.85 -12.35
CA TRP A 7 30.09 36.63 -12.06
C TRP A 7 28.94 36.29 -13.03
N SER A 8 29.23 36.05 -14.31
CA SER A 8 28.20 35.59 -15.26
C SER A 8 27.66 34.20 -14.97
N LEU A 9 28.45 33.33 -14.31
CA LEU A 9 27.98 32.02 -13.86
C LEU A 9 27.13 32.11 -12.56
N LEU A 10 27.46 32.97 -11.61
CA LEU A 10 26.60 33.14 -10.42
C LEU A 10 25.25 33.83 -10.72
N LEU A 11 25.14 34.52 -11.85
CA LEU A 11 23.91 35.19 -12.27
C LEU A 11 22.94 34.30 -13.08
N TRP A 12 23.34 33.10 -13.53
CA TRP A 12 22.44 32.23 -14.29
C TRP A 12 21.50 31.40 -13.41
N GLU A 13 21.84 31.23 -12.12
CA GLU A 13 21.09 30.38 -11.21
C GLU A 13 19.72 31.00 -10.90
N ASP A 14 18.68 30.37 -11.46
CA ASP A 14 17.29 30.74 -11.21
C ASP A 14 16.88 30.53 -9.74
N ALA A 15 15.77 31.16 -9.35
CA ALA A 15 15.18 30.97 -8.04
C ALA A 15 14.82 29.48 -7.80
N VAL A 16 15.19 28.94 -6.65
CA VAL A 16 14.91 27.55 -6.28
C VAL A 16 13.40 27.35 -6.12
N PRO A 17 12.80 26.35 -6.77
CA PRO A 17 11.38 26.06 -6.61
C PRO A 17 11.09 25.41 -5.25
N ARG A 18 9.86 25.58 -4.76
CA ARG A 18 9.34 24.91 -3.57
C ARG A 18 9.61 23.39 -3.63
N PRO A 19 10.31 22.81 -2.65
CA PRO A 19 10.56 21.37 -2.63
C PRO A 19 9.30 20.59 -2.27
N VAL A 20 9.28 19.32 -2.62
CA VAL A 20 8.21 18.37 -2.24
C VAL A 20 8.83 17.29 -1.36
N VAL A 21 8.18 17.01 -0.23
CA VAL A 21 8.60 15.95 0.69
C VAL A 21 7.66 14.75 0.60
N GLN A 22 8.24 13.58 0.35
CA GLN A 22 7.56 12.29 0.34
C GLN A 22 7.88 11.53 1.63
N VAL A 23 6.87 10.90 2.22
CA VAL A 23 6.98 10.18 3.50
C VAL A 23 6.85 8.67 3.22
N PHE A 24 7.87 7.90 3.61
CA PHE A 24 7.90 6.45 3.47
C PHE A 24 8.01 5.79 4.85
N ILE A 25 7.10 4.86 5.16
CA ILE A 25 7.11 4.13 6.43
C ILE A 25 7.86 2.81 6.26
N ALA A 26 8.79 2.52 7.16
CA ALA A 26 9.42 1.21 7.20
C ALA A 26 8.45 0.18 7.80
N VAL A 27 8.14 -0.87 7.04
CA VAL A 27 7.34 -1.99 7.55
C VAL A 27 8.28 -3.00 8.18
N SER A 28 8.15 -3.21 9.50
CA SER A 28 8.83 -4.31 10.18
C SER A 28 8.02 -5.60 9.94
N GLY A 29 8.71 -6.67 9.53
CA GLY A 29 8.10 -7.99 9.36
C GLY A 29 7.95 -8.79 10.66
N ASP A 30 8.25 -8.17 11.80
CA ASP A 30 8.28 -8.82 13.10
C ASP A 30 6.88 -9.00 13.71
N ALA A 31 6.70 -10.03 14.54
CA ALA A 31 5.40 -10.37 15.12
C ALA A 31 4.90 -9.34 16.15
N GLN A 32 5.82 -8.54 16.70
CA GLN A 32 5.52 -7.48 17.65
C GLN A 32 5.50 -6.12 16.94
N PRO A 33 4.48 -5.28 17.15
CA PRO A 33 4.47 -3.93 16.58
C PRO A 33 5.68 -3.13 17.09
N PRO A 34 6.39 -2.40 16.20
CA PRO A 34 7.57 -1.66 16.61
C PRO A 34 7.18 -0.58 17.63
N LYS A 35 8.02 -0.41 18.66
CA LYS A 35 7.81 0.63 19.70
C LYS A 35 7.92 2.05 19.16
N THR A 36 8.62 2.21 18.03
CA THR A 36 8.86 3.47 17.34
C THR A 36 8.53 3.32 15.87
N CYS A 37 7.99 4.38 15.27
CA CYS A 37 7.71 4.41 13.84
C CYS A 37 8.96 4.87 13.09
N GLN A 38 9.57 3.97 12.32
CA GLN A 38 10.69 4.33 11.46
C GLN A 38 10.17 4.91 10.15
N VAL A 39 10.61 6.12 9.83
CA VAL A 39 10.19 6.90 8.66
C VAL A 39 11.40 7.34 7.85
N PHE A 40 11.26 7.32 6.53
CA PHE A 40 12.19 7.93 5.60
C PHE A 40 11.48 9.09 4.90
N LEU A 41 12.06 10.29 4.98
CA LEU A 41 11.59 11.49 4.31
C LEU A 41 12.47 11.73 3.10
N SER A 42 11.88 11.81 1.90
CA SER A 42 12.60 12.13 0.67
C SER A 42 12.17 13.51 0.18
N CYS A 43 13.11 14.42 0.05
CA CYS A 43 12.87 15.76 -0.46
C CYS A 43 13.24 15.83 -1.95
N ARG A 44 12.47 16.56 -2.76
CA ARG A 44 12.83 16.77 -4.17
C ARG A 44 12.41 18.16 -4.61
N ALA A 45 13.35 18.94 -5.14
CA ALA A 45 13.02 20.14 -5.89
C ALA A 45 12.74 19.77 -7.36
N PRO A 46 11.65 20.26 -7.97
CA PRO A 46 11.37 20.01 -9.38
C PRO A 46 12.35 20.80 -10.27
N ASN A 47 12.73 20.22 -11.43
CA ASN A 47 13.45 20.92 -12.51
C ASN A 47 14.83 21.52 -12.16
N ILE A 48 15.44 21.13 -11.02
CA ILE A 48 16.77 21.60 -10.62
C ILE A 48 17.54 20.45 -9.96
N SER A 49 18.86 20.37 -10.21
CA SER A 49 19.72 19.30 -9.70
C SER A 49 20.94 19.80 -8.94
N ASP A 50 21.41 21.01 -9.23
CA ASP A 50 22.54 21.63 -8.56
C ASP A 50 22.06 22.52 -7.40
N ILE A 51 21.59 21.86 -6.34
CA ILE A 51 21.09 22.51 -5.12
C ILE A 51 21.54 21.74 -3.88
N THR A 52 21.71 22.48 -2.79
CA THR A 52 22.02 21.90 -1.48
C THR A 52 20.73 21.50 -0.78
N TYR A 53 20.69 20.28 -0.26
CA TYR A 53 19.60 19.77 0.56
C TYR A 53 20.02 19.75 2.01
N SER A 54 19.19 20.31 2.88
CA SER A 54 19.41 20.22 4.31
C SER A 54 18.10 20.00 5.06
N TRP A 55 18.18 19.36 6.21
CA TRP A 55 17.01 19.01 7.02
C TRP A 55 17.02 19.69 8.37
N ARG A 56 15.88 20.25 8.75
CA ARG A 56 15.66 20.84 10.06
C ARG A 56 14.51 20.13 10.75
N ARG A 57 14.72 19.69 11.99
CA ARG A 57 13.62 19.27 12.87
C ARG A 57 12.99 20.53 13.47
N GLU A 58 11.67 20.61 13.46
CA GLU A 58 10.92 21.65 14.14
C GLU A 58 10.44 21.09 15.48
N GLY A 59 10.88 21.71 16.58
CA GLY A 59 10.58 21.26 17.94
C GLY A 59 10.14 22.43 18.83
N THR A 60 9.37 22.11 19.88
CA THR A 60 9.08 23.05 20.95
C THR A 60 10.39 23.41 21.63
N ILE A 61 10.70 24.71 21.71
CA ILE A 61 11.85 25.25 22.44
C ILE A 61 11.64 24.90 23.91
N ASP A 62 12.16 23.76 24.34
CA ASP A 62 12.38 23.52 25.77
C ASP A 62 13.68 24.24 26.12
N PHE A 63 13.61 25.04 27.19
CA PHE A 63 14.57 26.07 27.52
C PHE A 63 16.01 25.54 27.56
N GLY A 64 16.87 26.03 26.66
CA GLY A 64 18.32 26.05 26.86
C GLY A 64 19.19 25.05 26.09
N ILE A 65 18.72 24.44 24.99
CA ILE A 65 19.60 23.67 24.09
C ILE A 65 19.40 24.17 22.65
N GLU A 66 20.54 24.50 22.03
CA GLU A 66 20.83 24.90 20.63
C GLU A 66 19.69 24.72 19.60
N PRO A 67 19.54 25.66 18.64
CA PRO A 67 18.48 25.62 17.64
C PRO A 67 18.49 24.28 16.90
N SER A 68 17.51 23.44 17.22
CA SER A 68 17.10 22.21 16.55
C SER A 68 18.00 21.82 15.38
N GLY A 69 19.08 21.10 15.71
CA GLY A 69 20.23 20.90 14.82
C GLY A 69 19.83 20.47 13.40
N LEU A 70 20.54 21.02 12.41
CA LEU A 70 20.49 20.53 11.04
C LEU A 70 20.86 19.03 11.05
N PHE A 71 19.89 18.18 10.73
CA PHE A 71 19.99 16.76 11.04
C PHE A 71 20.85 15.99 10.04
N THR A 72 21.03 16.51 8.82
CA THR A 72 21.92 15.94 7.78
C THR A 72 21.85 16.78 6.52
N ASP A 73 22.96 16.83 5.79
CA ASP A 73 22.98 17.21 4.38
C ASP A 73 22.51 16.01 3.54
N GLY A 74 21.62 16.25 2.58
CA GLY A 74 21.19 15.25 1.62
C GLY A 74 19.68 15.14 1.41
N GLN A 75 19.33 14.40 0.35
CA GLN A 75 17.96 14.33 -0.15
C GLN A 75 17.01 13.51 0.74
N VAL A 76 17.55 12.57 1.53
CA VAL A 76 16.76 11.62 2.32
C VAL A 76 17.15 11.70 3.80
N LEU A 77 16.14 11.84 4.66
CA LEU A 77 16.30 11.82 6.12
C LEU A 77 15.63 10.57 6.70
N ARG A 78 16.35 9.82 7.54
CA ARG A 78 15.81 8.68 8.29
C ARG A 78 15.57 9.09 9.75
N VAL A 79 14.34 8.90 10.23
CA VAL A 79 13.95 9.22 11.61
C VAL A 79 13.21 8.06 12.25
N SER A 80 13.30 7.97 13.58
CA SER A 80 12.51 7.04 14.39
C SER A 80 11.66 7.87 15.34
N LEU A 81 10.35 7.79 15.21
CA LEU A 81 9.40 8.60 15.96
C LEU A 81 8.77 7.78 17.09
N GLY A 82 8.77 8.32 18.30
CA GLY A 82 8.08 7.76 19.46
C GLY A 82 6.64 8.28 19.61
N PRO A 83 5.78 7.61 20.42
CA PRO A 83 4.40 8.03 20.67
C PRO A 83 4.21 9.46 21.19
N GLY A 84 5.24 10.04 21.82
CA GLY A 84 5.24 11.42 22.32
C GLY A 84 5.57 12.48 21.26
N GLU A 85 6.06 12.08 20.08
CA GLU A 85 6.55 12.99 19.04
C GLU A 85 5.50 13.28 17.95
N LYS A 86 4.21 13.29 18.33
CA LYS A 86 3.10 13.41 17.37
C LYS A 86 3.09 14.73 16.62
N SER A 87 3.50 15.80 17.29
CA SER A 87 3.52 17.17 16.77
C SER A 87 4.88 17.57 16.19
N VAL A 88 5.85 16.66 16.15
CA VAL A 88 7.19 16.98 15.62
C VAL A 88 7.10 17.10 14.11
N ALA A 89 7.51 18.26 13.59
CA ALA A 89 7.58 18.50 12.17
C ALA A 89 9.03 18.49 11.67
N TYR A 90 9.21 18.24 10.38
CA TYR A 90 10.50 18.26 9.72
C TYR A 90 10.41 19.14 8.49
N SER A 91 11.37 20.04 8.34
CA SER A 91 11.48 20.96 7.22
C SER A 91 12.67 20.55 6.36
N CYS A 92 12.42 20.22 5.10
CA CYS A 92 13.47 20.16 4.09
C CYS A 92 13.72 21.56 3.56
N ILE A 93 14.98 21.98 3.56
CA ILE A 93 15.43 23.25 3.01
C ILE A 93 16.27 22.94 1.77
N VAL A 94 15.94 23.61 0.67
CA VAL A 94 16.68 23.55 -0.59
C VAL A 94 17.26 24.93 -0.88
N SER A 95 18.53 25.01 -1.21
CA SER A 95 19.19 26.28 -1.48
C SER A 95 20.20 26.20 -2.63
N ASN A 96 20.34 27.32 -3.33
CA ASN A 96 21.44 27.63 -4.24
C ASN A 96 22.08 28.96 -3.81
N PRO A 97 23.16 29.43 -4.46
CA PRO A 97 23.80 30.71 -4.10
C PRO A 97 22.87 31.93 -4.16
N VAL A 98 21.77 31.85 -4.91
CA VAL A 98 20.87 32.97 -5.22
C VAL A 98 19.63 33.00 -4.30
N SER A 99 19.09 31.84 -3.91
CA SER A 99 17.81 31.73 -3.21
C SER A 99 17.68 30.42 -2.43
N TRP A 100 16.65 30.36 -1.58
CA TRP A 100 16.31 29.16 -0.81
C TRP A 100 14.80 29.04 -0.64
N ASP A 101 14.32 27.81 -0.48
CA ASP A 101 12.92 27.50 -0.17
C ASP A 101 12.83 26.26 0.72
N LEU A 102 11.65 26.00 1.31
CA LEU A 102 11.46 24.86 2.21
C LEU A 102 10.09 24.21 2.08
N ALA A 103 10.00 22.97 2.58
CA ALA A 103 8.74 22.28 2.78
C ALA A 103 8.74 21.52 4.10
N THR A 104 7.65 21.69 4.87
CA THR A 104 7.48 21.12 6.20
C THR A 104 6.46 20.00 6.19
N VAL A 105 6.74 18.91 6.91
CA VAL A 105 5.85 17.76 7.06
C VAL A 105 5.80 17.28 8.51
N THR A 106 4.64 16.75 8.91
CA THR A 106 4.43 16.04 10.18
C THR A 106 4.29 14.53 9.91
N PRO A 107 5.40 13.77 9.93
CA PRO A 107 5.39 12.37 9.48
C PRO A 107 4.59 11.41 10.36
N TRP A 108 4.26 11.80 11.60
CA TRP A 108 3.55 10.95 12.55
C TRP A 108 2.21 10.44 12.04
N GLU A 109 1.47 11.26 11.29
CA GLU A 109 0.16 10.87 10.74
C GLU A 109 0.26 9.69 9.76
N SER A 110 1.40 9.55 9.08
CA SER A 110 1.65 8.42 8.18
C SER A 110 1.92 7.12 8.93
N CYS A 111 2.33 7.18 10.20
CA CYS A 111 2.53 5.99 11.05
C CYS A 111 1.21 5.33 11.48
N HIS A 112 0.12 6.11 11.55
CA HIS A 112 -1.21 5.60 11.91
C HIS A 112 -1.93 4.92 10.75
N ARG A 113 -1.60 5.33 9.53
CA ARG A 113 -2.13 4.72 8.32
C ARG A 113 -1.41 3.39 8.14
N LYS A 114 -1.90 2.35 8.82
CA LYS A 114 -1.50 0.96 8.60
C LYS A 114 -1.33 0.79 7.09
N ALA A 115 -0.10 0.57 6.65
CA ALA A 115 0.15 0.05 5.32
C ALA A 115 -0.77 -1.16 5.22
N ALA A 116 -1.84 -1.05 4.41
CA ALA A 116 -2.75 -2.16 4.24
C ALA A 116 -1.86 -3.35 3.87
N PRO A 117 -1.80 -4.41 4.69
CA PRO A 117 -0.93 -5.52 4.40
C PRO A 117 -1.41 -6.06 3.07
N GLY A 118 -0.65 -5.79 2.01
CA GLY A 118 -0.79 -6.38 0.69
C GLY A 118 -0.39 -7.84 0.78
N LYS A 119 -1.16 -8.61 1.54
CA LYS A 119 -1.08 -10.04 1.68
C LYS A 119 -2.52 -10.48 1.83
N SER A 120 -3.21 -10.68 0.70
CA SER A 120 -4.29 -11.64 0.68
C SER A 120 -3.67 -12.95 1.19
N SER A 121 -3.87 -13.23 2.47
CA SER A 121 -3.35 -14.44 3.07
C SER A 121 -3.99 -15.58 2.29
N TYR A 122 -3.20 -16.53 1.81
CA TYR A 122 -3.73 -17.72 1.14
C TYR A 122 -4.85 -18.40 1.96
N LYS A 123 -4.82 -18.22 3.29
CA LYS A 123 -5.87 -18.66 4.22
C LYS A 123 -7.22 -17.97 4.00
N ASP A 124 -7.25 -16.68 3.66
CA ASP A 124 -8.49 -15.93 3.39
C ASP A 124 -9.09 -16.32 2.03
N VAL A 125 -8.23 -16.55 1.03
CA VAL A 125 -8.66 -17.09 -0.27
C VAL A 125 -9.20 -18.52 -0.10
N LEU A 126 -8.52 -19.35 0.68
CA LEU A 126 -8.95 -20.73 0.96
C LEU A 126 -10.29 -20.76 1.72
N LEU A 127 -10.51 -19.85 2.66
CA LEU A 127 -11.77 -19.72 3.41
C LEU A 127 -12.98 -19.39 2.54
N VAL A 128 -12.76 -18.75 1.39
CA VAL A 128 -13.83 -18.42 0.43
C VAL A 128 -13.97 -19.51 -0.63
N VAL A 129 -12.86 -20.03 -1.16
CA VAL A 129 -12.87 -21.02 -2.26
C VAL A 129 -13.41 -22.38 -1.81
N VAL A 130 -13.05 -22.84 -0.61
CA VAL A 130 -13.48 -24.15 -0.08
C VAL A 130 -15.01 -24.25 0.08
N PRO A 131 -15.71 -23.34 0.77
CA PRO A 131 -17.16 -23.44 0.92
C PRO A 131 -17.89 -23.28 -0.42
N ILE A 132 -17.42 -22.41 -1.32
CA ILE A 132 -18.02 -22.26 -2.66
C ILE A 132 -17.88 -23.56 -3.46
N SER A 133 -16.69 -24.17 -3.47
CA SER A 133 -16.45 -25.43 -4.17
C SER A 133 -17.30 -26.56 -3.60
N LEU A 134 -17.41 -26.65 -2.27
CA LEU A 134 -18.24 -27.65 -1.60
C LEU A 134 -19.72 -27.50 -1.97
N LEU A 135 -20.25 -26.27 -1.95
CA LEU A 135 -21.64 -26.00 -2.35
C LEU A 135 -21.92 -26.39 -3.80
N LEU A 136 -20.99 -26.09 -4.71
CA LEU A 136 -21.13 -26.47 -6.13
C LEU A 136 -21.11 -27.99 -6.33
N THR A 137 -20.23 -28.71 -5.62
CA THR A 137 -20.20 -30.18 -5.69
C THR A 137 -21.48 -30.81 -5.15
N LEU A 138 -22.01 -30.32 -4.03
CA LEU A 138 -23.27 -30.81 -3.45
C LEU A 138 -24.45 -30.53 -4.40
N ALA A 139 -24.53 -29.34 -4.99
CA ALA A 139 -25.56 -29.01 -5.96
C ALA A 139 -25.52 -29.95 -7.17
N ALA A 140 -24.33 -30.19 -7.74
CA ALA A 140 -24.16 -31.09 -8.88
C ALA A 140 -24.58 -32.53 -8.55
N LEU A 141 -24.22 -33.04 -7.37
CA LEU A 141 -24.61 -34.37 -6.91
C LEU A 141 -26.13 -34.49 -6.71
N LEU A 142 -26.76 -33.48 -6.10
CA LEU A 142 -28.21 -33.45 -5.92
C LEU A 142 -28.95 -33.36 -7.26
N SER A 143 -28.45 -32.56 -8.21
CA SER A 143 -29.02 -32.47 -9.56
C SER A 143 -28.87 -33.80 -10.33
N ALA A 144 -27.71 -34.44 -10.27
CA ALA A 144 -27.47 -35.74 -10.89
C ALA A 144 -28.35 -36.84 -10.26
N TRP A 145 -28.50 -36.83 -8.94
CA TRP A 145 -29.40 -37.73 -8.21
C TRP A 145 -30.86 -37.51 -8.63
N HIS A 146 -31.30 -36.26 -8.69
CA HIS A 146 -32.66 -35.92 -9.09
C HIS A 146 -32.94 -36.34 -10.53
N TYR A 147 -31.98 -36.14 -11.44
CA TYR A 147 -32.05 -36.61 -12.82
C TYR A 147 -32.11 -38.14 -12.92
N TYR A 148 -31.25 -38.84 -12.18
CA TYR A 148 -31.19 -40.30 -12.16
C TYR A 148 -32.47 -40.92 -11.56
N CYS A 149 -32.96 -40.39 -10.43
CA CYS A 149 -34.20 -40.83 -9.80
C CYS A 149 -35.44 -40.51 -10.65
N SER A 150 -35.47 -39.35 -11.32
CA SER A 150 -36.56 -39.01 -12.25
C SER A 150 -36.56 -39.91 -13.49
N GLY A 151 -35.38 -40.20 -14.04
CA GLY A 151 -35.21 -41.13 -15.17
C GLY A 151 -35.58 -42.57 -14.83
N LYS A 152 -35.39 -43.01 -13.57
CA LYS A 152 -35.83 -44.33 -13.10
C LYS A 152 -37.36 -44.42 -13.02
N LYS A 153 -38.03 -43.38 -12.51
CA LYS A 153 -39.50 -43.31 -12.49
C LYS A 153 -40.12 -43.37 -13.90
N GLN A 154 -39.44 -42.82 -14.92
CA GLN A 154 -39.93 -42.89 -16.30
C GLN A 154 -39.66 -44.25 -16.97
N LYS A 155 -38.58 -44.95 -16.61
CA LYS A 155 -38.30 -46.32 -17.07
C LYS A 155 -39.25 -47.35 -16.47
N ASP A 156 -39.59 -47.24 -15.19
CA ASP A 156 -40.54 -48.16 -14.54
C ASP A 156 -41.97 -47.99 -15.11
N ILE A 157 -42.36 -46.78 -15.53
CA ILE A 157 -43.66 -46.50 -16.20
C ILE A 157 -43.71 -47.02 -17.66
N CYS A 158 -42.57 -47.20 -18.34
CA CYS A 158 -42.52 -47.75 -19.70
C CYS A 158 -42.37 -49.28 -19.75
N ILE A 159 -41.82 -49.92 -18.71
CA ILE A 159 -41.73 -51.39 -18.63
C ILE A 159 -43.13 -52.01 -18.40
N ASP A 160 -44.03 -51.31 -17.72
CA ASP A 160 -45.39 -51.79 -17.43
C ASP A 160 -46.37 -51.64 -18.62
N ARG A 161 -46.00 -50.91 -19.68
CA ARG A 161 -46.88 -50.62 -20.82
C ARG A 161 -46.63 -51.47 -22.07
N VAL A 162 -45.67 -52.40 -22.02
CA VAL A 162 -45.32 -53.29 -23.14
C VAL A 162 -45.33 -54.75 -22.67
N ALA A 163 -46.52 -55.25 -22.31
CA ALA A 163 -46.82 -56.67 -22.33
C ALA A 163 -47.93 -56.88 -23.39
N PRO A 164 -47.70 -57.68 -24.45
CA PRO A 164 -48.66 -57.87 -25.53
C PRO A 164 -49.75 -58.86 -25.11
N GLU A 165 -51.01 -58.43 -25.12
CA GLU A 165 -52.16 -59.34 -25.17
C GLU A 165 -52.13 -60.07 -26.51
N THR A 166 -51.63 -61.32 -26.50
CA THR A 166 -51.76 -62.25 -27.62
C THR A 166 -52.20 -63.60 -27.08
N GLU A 167 -53.24 -64.14 -27.74
CA GLU A 167 -53.76 -65.52 -27.71
C GLU A 167 -54.69 -65.84 -26.51
N ASN A 168 -55.91 -66.38 -26.69
CA ASN A 168 -56.34 -67.42 -27.64
C ASN A 168 -57.91 -67.62 -27.58
N PRO A 169 -58.53 -68.69 -28.12
CA PRO A 169 -59.00 -68.96 -29.50
C PRO A 169 -60.54 -69.05 -29.64
N LEU A 170 -60.99 -69.26 -30.88
CA LEU A 170 -62.32 -69.74 -31.29
C LEU A 170 -62.80 -71.00 -30.53
N VAL A 171 -64.01 -70.94 -29.97
CA VAL A 171 -65.12 -71.92 -30.08
C VAL A 171 -66.44 -71.17 -29.98
#